data_AF-A0A5B7CLU5-F1
#
_entry.id   AF-A0A5B7CLU5-F1
#
_cell.length_a   1.000
_cell.length_b   1.000
_cell.length_c   1.000
_cell.angle_alpha   90.00
_cell.angle_beta   90.00
_cell.angle_gamma   90.00
#
_symmetry.space_group_name_H-M   'P 1'
#
loop_
_entity.id
_entity.type
_entity.pdbx_description
1 polymer ?
#
loop_
_entity_poly.entity_id
_entity_poly.type
_entity_poly.pdbx_seq_one_letter_code
_entity_poly.pdbx_strand_id
1 'polypeptide(L)' 'MLEEVKARGGHLEELSISSLEEAASEADLLINCSGLGARDLVPDPSVFPCRGQVMRECYRGEYYYKRLDCAGN' A
#
# COMPACT_ATOMS: atom_id res chain seq x y z
N MET A 1 1.83 1.93 14.33
CA MET A 1 3.04 1.78 13.47
C MET A 1 3.69 3.11 13.19
N LEU A 2 3.00 4.12 12.63
CA LEU A 2 3.62 5.43 12.32
C LEU A 2 4.28 6.09 13.54
N GLU A 3 3.61 6.07 14.69
CA GLU A 3 4.17 6.64 15.92
C GLU A 3 5.44 5.90 16.40
N GLU A 4 5.51 4.58 16.19
CA GLU A 4 6.70 3.79 16.52
C GLU A 4 7.87 4.12 15.59
N VAL A 5 7.59 4.33 14.29
CA VAL A 5 8.60 4.74 13.30
C VAL A 5 9.18 6.10 13.69
N LYS A 6 8.33 7.07 14.02
CA LYS A 6 8.76 8.40 14.48
C LYS A 6 9.55 8.34 15.77
N ALA A 7 9.08 7.55 16.75
CA ALA A 7 9.77 7.36 18.03
C ALA A 7 11.19 6.76 17.88
N ARG A 8 11.43 6.03 16.79
CA ARG A 8 12.74 5.47 16.43
C ARG A 8 13.57 6.36 15.49
N GLY A 9 13.14 7.60 15.26
CA GLY A 9 13.85 8.57 14.43
C GLY A 9 13.54 8.49 12.93
N GLY A 10 12.51 7.74 12.52
CA GLY A 10 12.03 7.74 11.14
C GLY A 10 11.25 9.01 10.81
N HIS A 11 11.41 9.48 9.57
CA HIS A 11 10.69 10.63 9.03
C HIS A 11 9.60 10.18 8.06
N LEU A 12 8.56 11.01 7.91
CA LEU A 12 7.47 10.77 6.95
C LEU A 12 7.36 11.99 6.05
N GLU A 13 7.36 11.73 4.75
CA GLU A 13 7.19 12.73 3.71
C GLU A 13 6.13 12.24 2.73
N GLU A 14 5.27 13.14 2.26
CA GLU A 14 4.26 12.84 1.26
C GLU A 14 4.78 13.32 -0.10
N LEU A 15 5.16 12.37 -0.95
CA LEU A 15 5.77 12.61 -2.25
C LEU A 15 5.12 11.70 -3.30
N SER A 16 5.07 12.16 -4.56
CA SER A 16 4.68 11.35 -5.70
C SER A 16 5.92 11.04 -6.53
N ILE A 17 6.43 9.82 -6.42
CA ILE A 17 7.66 9.38 -7.10
C ILE A 17 7.31 8.84 -8.48
N SER A 18 8.01 9.32 -9.50
CA SER A 18 7.78 8.93 -10.91
C SER A 18 8.84 7.98 -11.47
N SER A 19 9.99 7.88 -10.80
CA SER A 19 11.12 7.02 -11.19
C SER A 19 11.90 6.58 -9.96
N LEU A 20 12.63 5.46 -10.04
CA LEU A 20 13.48 5.04 -8.93
C LEU A 20 14.72 5.94 -8.80
N GLU A 21 15.19 6.50 -9.90
CA GLU A 21 16.35 7.40 -9.95
C GLU A 21 16.12 8.66 -9.09
N GLU A 22 14.90 9.22 -9.14
CA GLU A 22 14.48 10.37 -8.31
C GLU A 22 14.59 10.06 -6.82
N ALA A 23 14.21 8.84 -6.40
CA ALA A 23 14.25 8.46 -5.00
C ALA A 23 15.62 7.90 -4.57
N ALA A 24 16.40 7.35 -5.51
CA ALA A 24 17.73 6.81 -5.24
C ALA A 24 18.78 7.91 -4.98
N SER A 25 18.55 9.15 -5.41
CA SER A 25 19.45 10.25 -5.06
C SER A 25 19.40 10.65 -3.58
N GLU A 26 18.37 10.26 -2.85
CA GLU A 26 18.12 10.65 -1.46
C GLU A 26 18.63 9.61 -0.45
N ALA A 27 18.99 8.39 -0.87
CA ALA A 27 19.37 7.30 0.04
C ALA A 27 20.31 6.26 -0.58
N ASP A 28 21.18 5.66 0.25
CA ASP A 28 22.10 4.58 -0.16
C ASP A 28 21.36 3.27 -0.50
N LEU A 29 20.18 3.06 0.08
CA LEU A 29 19.35 1.87 -0.12
C LEU A 29 17.88 2.26 -0.22
N LEU A 30 17.25 1.82 -1.30
CA LEU A 30 15.84 2.04 -1.56
C LEU A 30 15.03 0.74 -1.44
N ILE A 31 13.93 0.79 -0.67
CA ILE A 31 12.98 -0.32 -0.55
C ILE A 31 11.70 0.07 -1.29
N ASN A 32 11.43 -0.59 -2.41
CA ASN A 32 10.20 -0.37 -3.17
C ASN A 32 9.01 -1.07 -2.50
N CYS A 33 8.15 -0.29 -1.84
CA CYS A 33 6.90 -0.74 -1.21
C CYS A 33 5.65 -0.10 -1.87
N SER A 34 5.73 0.28 -3.15
CA SER A 34 4.68 1.04 -3.86
C SER A 34 3.40 0.25 -4.19
N GLY A 35 3.34 -1.04 -3.87
CA GLY A 35 2.17 -1.88 -4.09
C GLY A 35 1.77 -1.93 -5.57
N LEU A 36 0.52 -1.57 -5.89
CA LEU A 36 0.04 -1.52 -7.28
C LEU A 36 0.81 -0.51 -8.15
N GLY A 37 1.42 0.51 -7.55
CA GLY A 37 2.24 1.50 -8.26
C GLY A 37 3.52 0.90 -8.88
N ALA A 38 3.98 -0.27 -8.41
CA ALA A 38 5.15 -0.94 -8.97
C ALA A 38 4.96 -1.32 -10.44
N ARG A 39 3.72 -1.52 -10.88
CA ARG A 39 3.37 -1.77 -12.29
C ARG A 39 3.95 -0.69 -13.21
N ASP A 40 3.90 0.57 -12.79
CA ASP A 40 4.33 1.71 -13.60
C ASP A 40 5.75 2.18 -13.22
N LEU A 41 6.12 2.07 -11.93
CA LEU A 41 7.40 2.56 -11.42
C LEU A 41 8.61 1.68 -11.83
N VAL A 42 8.43 0.36 -11.92
CA VAL A 42 9.49 -0.61 -12.33
C VAL A 42 9.05 -1.51 -13.49
N PRO A 43 8.27 -0.95 -14.43
CA PRO A 43 7.47 -1.64 -15.44
C PRO A 43 7.17 -3.13 -15.18
N ASP A 44 6.57 -3.50 -14.05
CA ASP A 44 6.29 -4.90 -13.69
C ASP A 44 4.87 -5.33 -14.13
N PRO A 45 4.71 -6.05 -15.26
CA PRO A 45 3.39 -6.46 -15.74
C PRO A 45 2.74 -7.55 -14.87
N SER A 46 3.50 -8.22 -14.00
CA SER A 46 2.99 -9.27 -13.11
C SER A 46 2.15 -8.72 -11.95
N VAL A 47 2.31 -7.43 -11.64
CA VAL A 47 1.53 -6.73 -10.62
C VAL A 47 0.20 -6.29 -11.23
N PHE A 48 -0.92 -6.94 -10.92
CA PHE A 48 -2.25 -6.53 -11.40
C PHE A 48 -3.25 -6.38 -10.24
N PRO A 49 -4.26 -5.49 -10.35
CA PRO A 49 -5.22 -5.28 -9.27
C PRO A 49 -6.17 -6.48 -9.13
N CYS A 50 -6.32 -6.97 -7.91
CA CYS A 50 -7.39 -7.90 -7.52
C CYS A 50 -8.40 -7.17 -6.65
N ARG A 51 -9.60 -6.94 -7.18
CA ARG A 51 -10.65 -6.20 -6.47
C ARG A 51 -11.32 -7.09 -5.42
N GLY A 52 -11.09 -6.80 -4.15
CA GLY A 52 -11.82 -7.39 -3.03
C GLY A 52 -12.96 -6.49 -2.57
N GLN A 53 -14.19 -7.01 -2.48
CA GLN A 53 -15.33 -6.33 -1.86
C GLN A 53 -15.57 -6.91 -0.46
N VAL A 54 -15.80 -6.01 0.51
CA VAL A 54 -16.09 -6.39 1.90
C VAL A 54 -17.33 -5.65 2.39
N MET A 55 -18.15 -6.33 3.19
CA MET A 55 -19.22 -5.73 3.96
C MET A 55 -18.75 -5.56 5.41
N ARG A 56 -18.89 -4.34 5.94
CA ARG A 56 -18.59 -4.04 7.34
C ARG A 56 -19.90 -3.85 8.09
N GLU A 57 -20.17 -4.74 9.03
CA GLU A 57 -21.35 -4.69 9.90
C GLU A 57 -20.96 -4.13 11.26
N CYS A 58 -21.78 -3.24 11.84
CA CYS A 58 -21.62 -2.78 13.21
C CYS A 58 -22.70 -3.40 14.08
N TYR A 59 -22.31 -4.25 15.04
CA TYR A 59 -23.23 -4.88 15.99
C TYR A 59 -22.77 -4.59 17.41
N ARG A 60 -23.63 -3.94 18.21
CA ARG A 60 -23.37 -3.56 19.61
C ARG A 60 -22.07 -2.77 19.84
N GLY A 61 -21.64 -1.97 18.86
CA GLY A 61 -20.43 -1.15 18.95
C GLY A 61 -19.15 -1.83 18.45
N GLU A 62 -19.26 -3.06 17.94
CA GLU A 62 -18.14 -3.81 17.35
C GLU A 62 -18.32 -3.93 15.83
N TYR A 63 -17.22 -3.79 15.09
CA TYR A 63 -17.20 -3.94 13.63
C TYR A 63 -16.76 -5.34 13.23
N TYR A 64 -17.53 -5.98 12.35
CA TYR A 64 -17.23 -7.28 11.77
C TYR A 64 -17.14 -7.17 10.25
N TYR A 65 -16.19 -7.91 9.66
CA TYR A 65 -15.99 -7.95 8.21
C TYR A 65 -16.47 -9.28 7.67
N LYS A 66 -17.41 -9.24 6.73
CA LYS A 66 -17.77 -10.40 5.91
C LYS A 66 -17.16 -10.19 4.53
N ARG A 67 -16.40 -11.17 4.05
CA ARG A 67 -16.03 -11.22 2.62
C ARG A 67 -17.33 -11.41 1.84
N LEU A 68 -17.56 -10.53 0.88
CA LEU A 68 -18.58 -10.77 -0.12
C LEU A 68 -17.93 -11.76 -1.08
N ASP A 69 -18.41 -13.01 -1.06
CA ASP A 69 -17.99 -13.99 -2.05
C ASP A 69 -18.27 -13.38 -3.43
N CYS A 70 -17.25 -13.26 -4.26
CA CYS A 70 -17.42 -12.90 -5.65
C CYS A 70 -18.29 -14.00 -6.27
N ALA A 71 -19.56 -13.70 -6.55
CA ALA A 71 -20.37 -14.56 -7.42
C ALA A 71 -19.62 -14.61 -8.75
N GLY A 72 -19.00 -15.77 -9.03
CA GLY A 72 -18.32 -16.01 -10.29
C GLY A 72 -19.31 -15.81 -11.43
N ASN A 73 -18.95 -14.93 -12.36
CA ASN A 73 -19.46 -14.93 -13.72
C ASN A 73 -18.30 -15.34 -14.62
#